data_AF-A0A7X7LIF4-F1
#
_entry.id   AF-A0A7X7LIF4-F1
#
_cell.length_a   1.000
_cell.length_b   1.000
_cell.length_c   1.000
_cell.angle_alpha   90.00
_cell.angle_beta   90.00
_cell.angle_gamma   90.00
#
_symmetry.space_group_name_H-M   'P 1'
#
loop_
_entity.id
_entity.type
_entity.pdbx_description
1 polymer ?
#
loop_
_entity_poly.entity_id
_entity_poly.type
_entity_poly.pdbx_seq_one_letter_code
_entity_poly.pdbx_strand_id
1 'polypeptide(L)'
;DFNVFPVEFFAILQEIKESSFNSASVLDESQKCIFLLNHSCQIYNHRPIICRSHGLPLLFMDQEGEEWQLSFCEKNFKDAPEDLFDFENTYPQDKFNSSLYLINKEFIAHYKDQAFSEQELIPLKKLLNYL
;
A
#
# COMPACT_ATOMS: atom_id res chain seq x y z
N ASP A 1 -10.39 1.94 5.70
CA ASP A 1 -9.46 0.82 5.98
C ASP A 1 -8.80 0.44 4.66
N PHE A 2 -7.50 0.16 4.68
CA PHE A 2 -6.73 -0.15 3.47
C PHE A 2 -6.75 -1.65 3.21
N ASN A 3 -6.96 -2.05 1.97
CA ASN A 3 -6.90 -3.46 1.57
C ASN A 3 -5.63 -3.67 0.74
N VAL A 4 -4.96 -4.80 0.95
CA VAL A 4 -3.67 -5.13 0.33
C VAL A 4 -3.72 -6.55 -0.23
N PHE A 5 -2.83 -6.87 -1.16
CA PHE A 5 -2.75 -8.23 -1.68
C PHE A 5 -2.29 -9.24 -0.60
N PRO A 6 -2.64 -10.53 -0.72
CA PRO A 6 -2.14 -11.58 0.18
C PRO A 6 -0.63 -11.55 0.40
N VAL A 7 0.17 -11.38 -0.68
CA VAL A 7 1.63 -11.31 -0.54
C VAL A 7 2.11 -10.16 0.35
N GLU A 8 1.49 -8.98 0.23
CA GLU A 8 1.81 -7.84 1.09
C GLU A 8 1.36 -8.11 2.53
N PHE A 9 0.15 -8.66 2.70
CA PHE A 9 -0.39 -8.97 4.02
C PHE A 9 0.55 -9.90 4.81
N PHE A 10 0.99 -11.00 4.20
CA PHE A 10 1.85 -11.96 4.87
C PHE A 10 3.28 -11.48 5.03
N ALA A 11 3.82 -10.70 4.08
CA ALA A 11 5.12 -10.05 4.25
C ALA A 11 5.12 -9.09 5.45
N ILE A 12 4.08 -8.27 5.57
CA ILE A 12 3.91 -7.35 6.71
C ILE A 12 3.74 -8.14 8.01
N LEU A 13 2.92 -9.20 8.01
CA LEU A 13 2.71 -10.04 9.18
C LEU A 13 4.00 -10.67 9.69
N GLN A 14 4.81 -11.23 8.77
CA GLN A 14 6.08 -11.84 9.10
C GLN A 14 7.02 -10.84 9.77
N GLU A 15 7.18 -9.66 9.18
CA GLU A 15 8.04 -8.60 9.71
C GLU A 15 7.54 -8.09 11.08
N ILE A 16 6.23 -7.92 11.26
CA ILE A 16 5.67 -7.52 12.56
C ILE A 16 6.01 -8.57 13.61
N LYS A 17 5.91 -9.86 13.31
CA LYS A 17 6.24 -10.96 14.23
C LYS A 17 7.73 -11.04 14.56
N GLU A 18 8.58 -10.69 13.61
CA GLU A 18 10.04 -10.65 13.79
C GLU A 18 10.50 -9.40 14.54
N SER A 19 9.74 -8.31 14.46
CA SER A 19 9.96 -7.08 15.22
C SER A 19 9.36 -7.15 16.63
N SER A 20 9.90 -6.39 17.58
CA SER A 20 9.32 -6.22 18.93
C SER A 20 8.08 -5.31 18.92
N PHE A 21 7.19 -5.49 17.94
CA PHE A 21 5.99 -4.69 17.78
C PHE A 21 4.99 -4.95 18.91
N ASN A 22 4.55 -3.89 19.59
CA ASN A 22 3.59 -3.99 20.69
C ASN A 22 2.17 -3.65 20.21
N SER A 23 1.37 -4.69 19.95
CA SER A 23 -0.01 -4.60 19.49
C SER A 23 -0.97 -3.92 20.48
N ALA A 24 -0.61 -3.83 21.78
CA ALA A 24 -1.46 -3.21 22.80
C ALA A 24 -1.63 -1.68 22.61
N SER A 25 -0.83 -1.06 21.75
CA SER A 25 -0.86 0.39 21.47
C SER A 25 -1.65 0.79 20.20
N VAL A 26 -2.22 -0.19 19.49
CA VAL A 26 -2.79 -0.07 18.13
C VAL A 26 -4.31 0.23 18.16
N LEU A 27 -4.91 0.28 19.35
CA LEU A 27 -6.37 0.24 19.52
C LEU A 27 -6.98 1.63 19.66
N ASP A 28 -7.10 2.33 18.53
CA ASP A 28 -8.14 3.34 18.38
C ASP A 28 -8.94 3.02 17.11
N GLU A 29 -10.04 2.27 17.29
CA GLU A 29 -10.95 1.90 16.20
C GLU A 29 -11.59 3.11 15.51
N SER A 30 -11.50 4.31 16.10
CA SER A 30 -11.96 5.55 15.47
C SER A 30 -10.98 6.10 14.41
N GLN A 31 -9.73 5.63 14.40
CA GLN A 31 -8.72 6.01 13.41
C GLN A 31 -9.00 5.33 12.06
N LYS A 32 -8.74 6.04 10.95
CA LYS A 32 -8.85 5.48 9.58
C LYS A 32 -7.91 4.29 9.33
N CYS A 33 -6.77 4.24 10.03
CA CYS A 33 -5.77 3.18 9.97
C CYS A 33 -5.36 2.81 11.39
N ILE A 34 -5.49 1.53 11.73
CA ILE A 34 -5.19 1.01 13.07
C ILE A 34 -3.71 1.16 13.45
N PHE A 35 -2.80 1.20 12.47
CA PHE A 35 -1.35 1.34 12.71
C PHE A 35 -0.89 2.78 12.87
N LEU A 36 -1.82 3.74 12.93
CA LEU A 36 -1.51 5.15 13.12
C LEU A 36 -1.61 5.49 14.61
N LEU A 37 -0.47 5.77 15.24
CA LEU A 37 -0.39 6.21 16.63
C LEU A 37 0.33 7.56 16.69
N ASN A 38 -0.33 8.58 17.28
CA ASN A 38 0.22 9.94 17.41
C ASN A 38 0.77 10.49 16.08
N HIS A 39 0.01 10.34 14.99
CA HIS A 39 0.40 10.72 13.62
C HIS A 39 1.62 9.98 13.03
N SER A 40 2.10 8.92 13.70
CA SER A 40 3.19 8.07 13.20
C SER A 40 2.68 6.67 12.86
N CYS A 41 3.14 6.14 11.73
CA CYS A 41 2.84 4.76 11.33
C CYS A 41 3.74 3.80 12.10
N GLN A 42 3.16 2.92 12.91
CA GLN A 42 3.92 1.98 13.73
C GLN A 42 4.60 0.87 12.90
N ILE A 43 4.12 0.64 11.67
CA ILE A 43 4.72 -0.30 10.71
C ILE A 43 5.44 0.45 9.57
N TYR A 44 6.00 1.64 9.84
CA TYR A 44 6.59 2.53 8.83
C TYR A 44 7.53 1.80 7.86
N ASN A 45 8.44 1.00 8.42
CA ASN A 45 9.47 0.28 7.65
C ASN A 45 8.88 -0.82 6.76
N HIS A 46 7.65 -1.26 7.02
CA HIS A 46 6.96 -2.36 6.34
C HIS A 46 5.65 -1.89 5.69
N ARG A 47 5.51 -0.59 5.41
CA ARG A 47 4.30 -0.07 4.75
C ARG A 47 4.04 -0.79 3.41
N PRO A 48 2.77 -1.09 3.09
CA PRO A 48 2.40 -1.63 1.78
C PRO A 48 2.74 -0.64 0.67
N ILE A 49 2.86 -1.13 -0.56
CA ILE A 49 3.27 -0.32 -1.73
C ILE A 49 2.34 0.88 -1.89
N ILE A 50 1.03 0.66 -1.73
CA ILE A 50 0.03 1.73 -1.80
C ILE A 50 0.36 2.89 -0.85
N CYS A 51 0.81 2.61 0.38
CA CYS A 51 1.16 3.65 1.34
C CYS A 51 2.54 4.29 1.07
N ARG A 52 3.41 3.65 0.28
CA ARG A 52 4.71 4.22 -0.13
C ARG A 52 4.58 5.13 -1.34
N SER A 53 3.64 4.84 -2.23
CA SER A 53 3.44 5.58 -3.47
C SER A 53 2.60 6.85 -3.29
N HIS A 54 1.59 6.87 -2.42
CA HIS A 54 0.62 7.98 -2.28
C HIS A 54 1.19 9.32 -1.77
N GLY A 55 2.50 9.41 -1.50
CA GLY A 55 3.20 10.67 -1.23
C GLY A 55 4.02 11.21 -2.40
N LEU A 56 4.10 10.45 -3.50
CA LEU A 56 4.89 10.74 -4.69
C LEU A 56 3.99 11.29 -5.82
N PRO A 57 4.57 11.93 -6.85
CA PRO A 57 3.88 12.24 -8.08
C PRO A 57 3.61 10.96 -8.86
N LEU A 58 2.36 10.52 -8.91
CA LEU A 58 1.91 9.29 -9.55
C LEU A 58 1.27 9.59 -10.89
N LEU A 59 1.73 8.90 -11.93
CA LEU A 59 1.11 8.91 -13.24
C LEU A 59 0.43 7.56 -13.48
N PHE A 60 -0.84 7.58 -13.87
CA PHE A 60 -1.66 6.39 -14.06
C PHE A 60 -2.69 6.62 -15.17
N MET A 61 -3.11 5.55 -15.82
CA MET A 61 -4.21 5.60 -16.78
C MET A 61 -5.56 5.63 -16.03
N ASP A 62 -6.55 6.34 -16.57
CA ASP A 62 -7.92 6.26 -16.08
C ASP A 62 -8.52 4.84 -16.20
N GLN A 63 -9.75 4.66 -15.73
CA GLN A 63 -10.39 3.35 -15.69
C GLN A 63 -10.74 2.84 -17.09
N GLU A 64 -11.02 3.75 -18.03
CA GLU A 64 -11.32 3.46 -19.43
C GLU A 64 -10.06 3.12 -20.25
N GLY A 65 -8.88 3.52 -19.78
CA GLY A 65 -7.62 3.33 -20.48
C GLY A 65 -7.34 4.40 -21.55
N GLU A 66 -8.02 5.54 -21.48
CA GLU A 66 -8.05 6.57 -22.53
C GLU A 66 -7.17 7.76 -22.20
N GLU A 67 -7.12 8.17 -20.93
CA GLU A 67 -6.37 9.36 -20.50
C GLU A 67 -5.35 9.07 -19.40
N TRP A 68 -4.19 9.74 -19.50
CA TRP A 68 -3.22 9.79 -18.41
C TRP A 68 -3.64 10.80 -17.35
N GLN A 69 -3.62 10.36 -16.09
CA GLN A 69 -3.92 11.16 -14.91
C GLN A 69 -2.69 11.28 -14.03
N LEU A 70 -2.55 12.46 -13.43
CA LEU A 70 -1.49 12.80 -12.47
C LEU A 70 -2.10 13.00 -11.09
N SER A 71 -1.54 12.34 -10.08
CA SER A 71 -1.87 12.56 -8.67
C SER A 71 -0.62 12.93 -7.89
N PHE A 72 -0.67 14.03 -7.13
CA PHE A 72 0.38 14.41 -6.20
C PHE A 72 -0.20 15.14 -4.98
N CYS A 73 0.58 15.23 -3.91
CA CYS A 73 0.15 15.95 -2.72
C CYS A 73 0.39 17.47 -2.88
N GLU A 74 -0.67 18.26 -3.03
CA GLU A 74 -0.59 19.73 -3.14
C GLU A 74 0.19 20.39 -1.98
N LYS A 75 0.17 19.79 -0.78
CA LYS A 75 0.92 20.31 0.38
C LYS A 75 2.43 20.21 0.22
N ASN A 76 2.90 19.23 -0.56
CA ASN A 76 4.33 19.06 -0.87
C ASN A 76 4.77 19.98 -2.01
N PHE A 77 3.83 20.51 -2.80
CA PHE A 77 4.06 21.20 -4.07
C PHE A 77 3.25 22.51 -4.20
N LYS A 78 3.21 23.31 -3.12
CA LYS A 78 2.31 24.49 -3.03
C LYS A 78 2.55 25.56 -4.09
N ASP A 79 3.80 25.72 -4.52
CA ASP A 79 4.25 26.73 -5.48
C ASP A 79 4.89 26.07 -6.71
N ALA A 80 4.48 24.83 -7.00
CA ALA A 80 4.97 24.10 -8.17
C ALA A 80 4.43 24.76 -9.46
N PRO A 81 5.28 24.93 -10.49
CA PRO A 81 4.81 25.35 -11.81
C PRO A 81 3.91 24.27 -12.42
N GLU A 82 2.99 24.68 -13.31
CA GLU A 82 2.02 23.76 -13.94
C GLU A 82 2.69 22.63 -14.74
N ASP A 83 3.89 22.87 -15.26
CA ASP A 83 4.71 21.93 -16.03
C ASP A 83 5.77 21.21 -15.18
N LEU A 84 5.65 21.24 -13.84
CA LEU A 84 6.62 20.60 -12.96
C LEU A 84 6.75 19.10 -13.22
N PHE A 85 5.64 18.43 -13.55
CA PHE A 85 5.60 16.98 -13.70
C PHE A 85 5.43 16.56 -15.15
N ASP A 86 6.26 15.60 -15.55
CA ASP A 86 6.23 14.95 -16.86
C ASP A 86 6.43 13.43 -16.71
N PHE A 87 6.52 12.73 -17.84
CA PHE A 87 6.71 11.27 -17.86
C PHE A 87 8.06 10.81 -17.27
N GLU A 88 9.07 11.68 -17.19
CA GLU A 88 10.43 11.35 -16.74
C GLU A 88 10.58 11.52 -15.22
N ASN A 89 9.80 12.41 -14.60
CA ASN A 89 9.88 12.71 -13.16
C ASN A 89 8.65 12.27 -12.34
N THR A 90 7.77 11.47 -12.95
CA THR A 90 6.62 10.82 -12.29
C THR A 90 6.84 9.32 -12.09
N TYR A 91 6.10 8.75 -11.15
CA TYR A 91 6.13 7.32 -10.85
C TYR A 91 4.96 6.62 -11.56
N PRO A 92 5.23 5.66 -12.47
CA PRO A 92 4.19 4.98 -13.24
C PRO A 92 3.46 3.95 -12.37
N GLN A 93 2.33 4.34 -11.79
CA GLN A 93 1.60 3.54 -10.80
C GLN A 93 1.13 2.20 -11.38
N ASP A 94 0.69 2.18 -12.64
CA ASP A 94 0.21 0.96 -13.30
C ASP A 94 1.32 -0.09 -13.44
N LYS A 95 2.58 0.33 -13.62
CA LYS A 95 3.72 -0.60 -13.66
C LYS A 95 3.98 -1.22 -12.29
N PHE A 96 3.90 -0.43 -11.22
CA PHE A 96 4.06 -0.94 -9.85
C PHE A 96 2.93 -1.88 -9.46
N ASN A 97 1.68 -1.50 -9.75
CA ASN A 97 0.50 -2.32 -9.50
C ASN A 97 0.58 -3.65 -10.28
N SER A 98 0.94 -3.60 -11.57
CA SER A 98 1.11 -4.80 -12.40
C SER A 98 2.21 -5.71 -11.87
N SER A 99 3.36 -5.14 -11.48
CA SER A 99 4.47 -5.90 -10.92
C SER A 99 4.06 -6.59 -9.61
N LEU A 100 3.38 -5.86 -8.72
CA LEU A 100 2.87 -6.39 -7.46
C LEU A 100 1.82 -7.49 -7.68
N TYR A 101 0.93 -7.32 -8.66
CA TYR A 101 -0.04 -8.34 -9.04
C TYR A 101 0.63 -9.65 -9.47
N LEU A 102 1.67 -9.57 -10.31
CA LEU A 102 2.42 -10.76 -10.73
C LEU A 102 3.10 -11.47 -9.55
N ILE A 103 3.70 -10.71 -8.63
CA ILE A 103 4.28 -11.26 -7.39
C ILE A 103 3.19 -11.92 -6.53
N ASN A 104 2.02 -11.28 -6.40
CA ASN A 104 0.90 -11.83 -5.66
C ASN A 104 0.40 -13.15 -6.27
N LYS A 105 0.28 -13.21 -7.60
CA LYS A 105 -0.11 -14.42 -8.32
C LYS A 105 0.87 -15.57 -8.05
N GLU A 106 2.16 -15.29 -8.11
CA GLU A 106 3.21 -16.28 -7.82
C GLU A 106 3.15 -16.76 -6.36
N PHE A 107 2.94 -15.83 -5.42
CA PHE A 107 2.75 -16.15 -4.02
C PHE A 107 1.53 -17.08 -3.81
N ILE A 108 0.38 -16.74 -4.38
CA ILE A 108 -0.86 -17.55 -4.25
C ILE A 108 -0.67 -18.95 -4.84
N ALA A 109 0.04 -19.08 -5.97
CA ALA A 109 0.29 -20.38 -6.60
C ALA A 109 1.11 -21.33 -5.69
N HIS A 110 1.92 -20.79 -4.78
CA HIS A 110 2.79 -21.56 -3.90
C HIS A 110 2.33 -21.60 -2.44
N TYR A 111 1.40 -20.73 -2.04
CA TYR A 111 0.87 -20.68 -0.68
C TYR A 111 -0.16 -21.79 -0.45
N LYS A 112 0.14 -22.72 0.47
CA LYS A 112 -0.65 -23.95 0.67
C LYS A 112 -1.64 -23.87 1.84
N ASP A 113 -1.44 -22.92 2.76
CA ASP A 113 -2.19 -22.89 4.01
C ASP A 113 -3.63 -22.38 3.84
N GLN A 114 -3.87 -21.56 2.81
CA GLN A 114 -5.19 -21.02 2.47
C GLN A 114 -5.28 -20.73 0.97
N ALA A 115 -6.45 -21.00 0.38
CA ALA A 115 -6.75 -20.58 -0.99
C ALA A 115 -7.18 -19.11 -1.01
N PHE A 116 -6.56 -18.33 -1.90
CA PHE A 116 -6.92 -16.94 -2.20
C PHE A 116 -7.23 -16.80 -3.70
N SER A 117 -8.10 -15.86 -4.07
CA SER A 117 -8.23 -15.48 -5.47
C SER A 117 -7.12 -14.50 -5.89
N GLU A 118 -6.76 -14.47 -7.18
CA GLU A 118 -5.70 -13.56 -7.68
C GLU A 118 -6.02 -12.07 -7.43
N GLN A 119 -7.31 -11.72 -7.37
CA GLN A 119 -7.80 -10.35 -7.13
C GLN A 119 -8.25 -10.13 -5.68
N GLU A 120 -8.01 -11.09 -4.79
CA GLU A 120 -8.39 -10.94 -3.39
C GLU A 120 -7.57 -9.83 -2.74
N LEU A 121 -8.24 -8.96 -1.98
CA LEU A 121 -7.61 -7.93 -1.16
C LEU A 121 -8.02 -8.13 0.29
N ILE A 122 -7.02 -8.21 1.17
CA ILE A 122 -7.19 -8.44 2.59
C ILE A 122 -7.15 -7.10 3.32
N PRO A 123 -8.16 -6.75 4.14
CA PRO A 123 -8.10 -5.56 4.97
C PRO A 123 -6.90 -5.62 5.91
N LEU A 124 -6.08 -4.57 5.92
CA LEU A 124 -4.84 -4.52 6.69
C LEU A 124 -5.11 -4.66 8.19
N LYS A 125 -6.29 -4.22 8.67
CA LYS A 125 -6.69 -4.43 10.07
C LYS A 125 -6.77 -5.90 10.50
N LYS A 126 -6.96 -6.83 9.55
CA LYS A 126 -7.00 -8.27 9.86
C LYS A 126 -5.68 -8.79 10.41
N LEU A 127 -4.57 -8.06 10.25
CA LEU A 127 -3.29 -8.40 10.88
C LEU A 127 -3.43 -8.60 12.39
N LEU A 128 -4.31 -7.83 13.07
CA LEU A 128 -4.57 -7.98 14.51
C LEU A 128 -5.06 -9.37 14.92
N ASN A 129 -5.69 -10.12 14.00
CA ASN A 129 -6.15 -11.48 14.29
C ASN A 129 -5.00 -12.50 14.31
N TYR A 130 -3.79 -12.11 13.89
CA TYR A 130 -2.62 -12.97 13.74
C TYR A 130 -1.43 -12.55 14.64
N LEU A 131 -1.60 -11.48 15.44
CA LEU A 131 -0.65 -10.97 16.43
C LEU A 131 -1.08 -11.36 17.84
#